data_AF-A0A6H0XIY0-F1
#
_entry.id   AF-A0A6H0XIY0-F1
#
_cell.length_a   1.000
_cell.length_b   1.000
_cell.length_c   1.000
_cell.angle_alpha   90.00
_cell.angle_beta   90.00
_cell.angle_gamma   90.00
#
_symmetry.space_group_name_H-M   'P 1'
#
loop_
_entity.id
_entity.type
_entity.pdbx_description
1 polymer ?
#
loop_
_entity_poly.entity_id
_entity_poly.type
_entity_poly.pdbx_seq_one_letter_code
_entity_poly.pdbx_strand_id
1 'polypeptide(L)'
;MNVRPGPHPYSRLERPAVWQYYSQAYNAALPAYFIANRVESWARQDQQPHGERQRGQTIADASIAELQDRDLSVAGDLGWSLGYATAFCYRFIISNRFAIVSAIDDARRISLDLQTPFVLFSILDKHLFGGKLAGMVLLTWKAQGSSHPGTTCATRTVAKRICIQLNSTPFEEHTAGMSHLLGMLIHHMIHAYFLVCCGAQKKGEKQDGRMCDGLHFGVILATINDITLDCQEGSTSIIFHAAGRDTGPNRRLMRGRGSFISLDPVGMSLPPPAVDGRTHCMHDNRNITRAQIMNWQVQDYAKAIGENWADRGDKIFFWSDGEQERTSRMNAPPSKYYTELIWNKKRFAVPKERVLKYSAIKRLIDQAKHKDAEVPECSADVFDCVCKFITYGGYHASDTFGERNSTEAPSAGPPVLSSPHNRQGASLKLDVQVCKIADAMRFKELREYALKHLYQAEATNDDPIAMLRDIYDPSKSLSSELQNWARKFLARTDDDGSSYGQIGTSNYEKICNWHEARFTDIFSQYAMLREDCNLVVAGLRSGINPNGERQAFAKHIMDDPFTQRPFLSSLEQGIPFAMPIRRAFCL
;
A
#
# COMPACT_ATOMS: atom_id res chain seq x y z
N MET A 1 80.80 26.18 -5.36
CA MET A 1 80.08 25.96 -6.64
C MET A 1 79.03 24.89 -6.42
N ASN A 2 77.77 25.14 -6.84
CA ASN A 2 76.68 24.18 -6.73
C ASN A 2 76.51 23.44 -8.07
N VAL A 3 76.22 22.14 -8.03
CA VAL A 3 75.59 21.41 -9.14
C VAL A 3 74.40 20.65 -8.57
N ARG A 4 73.20 20.98 -9.05
CA ARG A 4 71.94 20.33 -8.67
C ARG A 4 71.69 19.12 -9.58
N PRO A 5 71.13 18.00 -9.08
CA PRO A 5 70.53 16.99 -9.94
C PRO A 5 69.21 17.51 -10.54
N GLY A 6 68.98 17.22 -11.82
CA GLY A 6 67.78 17.65 -12.56
C GLY A 6 66.54 16.77 -12.31
N PRO A 7 65.33 17.24 -12.68
CA PRO A 7 64.08 16.54 -12.41
C PRO A 7 63.80 15.40 -13.40
N HIS A 8 63.19 14.34 -12.87
CA HIS A 8 62.71 13.17 -13.62
C HIS A 8 61.46 13.54 -14.46
N PRO A 9 61.37 13.13 -15.74
CA PRO A 9 60.18 13.38 -16.54
C PRO A 9 59.13 12.28 -16.32
N TYR A 10 58.13 12.52 -15.46
CA TYR A 10 56.77 11.94 -15.51
C TYR A 10 55.95 12.45 -14.31
N SER A 11 55.60 13.74 -14.32
CA SER A 11 54.83 14.38 -13.24
C SER A 11 53.78 15.36 -13.76
N ARG A 12 52.87 14.87 -14.63
CA ARG A 12 51.55 15.44 -14.91
C ARG A 12 50.75 14.44 -15.75
N LEU A 13 49.87 13.68 -15.10
CA LEU A 13 48.66 13.16 -15.73
C LEU A 13 47.50 13.95 -15.14
N GLU A 14 46.81 14.69 -15.99
CA GLU A 14 45.69 15.54 -15.59
C GLU A 14 44.53 14.68 -15.11
N ARG A 15 43.85 15.13 -14.04
CA ARG A 15 42.64 14.48 -13.55
C ARG A 15 41.57 14.57 -14.65
N PRO A 16 40.80 13.51 -14.95
CA PRO A 16 39.70 13.61 -15.90
C PRO A 16 38.68 14.65 -15.42
N ALA A 17 38.46 15.70 -16.22
CA ALA A 17 37.57 16.83 -15.90
C ALA A 17 36.06 16.46 -15.80
N VAL A 18 35.74 15.17 -15.82
CA VAL A 18 34.38 14.64 -15.75
C VAL A 18 33.75 14.91 -14.36
N TRP A 19 34.50 14.79 -13.26
CA TRP A 19 33.89 14.86 -11.91
C TRP A 19 33.47 16.27 -11.44
N GLN A 20 34.08 17.35 -11.94
CA GLN A 20 33.67 18.72 -11.56
C GLN A 20 32.36 19.16 -12.22
N TYR A 21 32.07 18.66 -13.43
CA TYR A 21 30.85 19.01 -14.17
C TYR A 21 29.59 18.43 -13.50
N TYR A 22 29.67 17.19 -13.01
CA TYR A 22 28.52 16.53 -12.37
C TYR A 22 28.24 17.05 -10.96
N SER A 23 29.25 17.46 -10.17
CA SER A 23 28.99 18.00 -8.82
C SER A 23 28.31 19.38 -8.85
N GLN A 24 28.55 20.18 -9.88
CA GLN A 24 27.86 21.46 -10.06
C GLN A 24 26.41 21.27 -10.55
N ALA A 25 26.16 20.33 -11.45
CA ALA A 25 24.80 19.98 -11.87
C ALA A 25 23.96 19.37 -10.73
N TYR A 26 24.56 18.54 -9.87
CA TYR A 26 23.84 17.87 -8.77
C TYR A 26 23.39 18.82 -7.65
N ASN A 27 24.15 19.90 -7.40
CA ASN A 27 23.81 20.90 -6.38
C ASN A 27 22.83 21.98 -6.88
N ALA A 28 22.64 22.13 -8.19
CA ALA A 28 21.78 23.17 -8.76
C ALA A 28 20.28 22.82 -8.83
N ALA A 29 19.89 21.58 -8.49
CA ALA A 29 18.56 21.02 -8.77
C ALA A 29 17.66 20.82 -7.53
N LEU A 30 18.01 21.37 -6.36
CA LEU A 30 17.22 21.22 -5.12
C LEU A 30 16.76 22.58 -4.57
N PRO A 31 15.44 22.83 -4.45
CA PRO A 31 14.93 23.98 -3.71
C PRO A 31 15.31 23.87 -2.22
N ALA A 32 15.96 24.91 -1.69
CA ALA A 32 16.63 24.90 -0.38
C ALA A 32 15.70 24.92 0.86
N TYR A 33 14.45 24.44 0.76
CA TYR A 33 13.39 24.72 1.75
C TYR A 33 12.90 23.53 2.60
N PHE A 34 13.62 22.40 2.60
CA PHE A 34 13.18 21.18 3.34
C PHE A 34 14.23 20.48 4.22
N ILE A 35 15.41 21.08 4.44
CA ILE A 35 16.49 20.46 5.22
C ILE A 35 16.51 20.86 6.71
N ALA A 36 15.89 21.99 7.08
CA ALA A 36 16.06 22.56 8.43
C ALA A 36 15.42 21.75 9.59
N ASN A 37 14.19 21.23 9.41
CA ASN A 37 13.37 20.75 10.54
C ASN A 37 13.31 19.21 10.66
N ARG A 38 14.46 18.54 10.78
CA ARG A 38 14.51 17.16 11.31
C ARG A 38 15.86 16.66 11.85
N VAL A 39 16.93 17.46 11.77
CA VAL A 39 18.30 17.02 12.10
C VAL A 39 18.64 17.19 13.59
N GLU A 40 18.02 18.15 14.29
CA GLU A 40 18.41 18.51 15.67
C GLU A 40 18.15 17.43 16.73
N SER A 41 17.25 16.47 16.50
CA SER A 41 16.98 15.40 17.47
C SER A 41 17.97 14.23 17.45
N TRP A 42 18.92 14.21 16.50
CA TRP A 42 19.85 13.09 16.31
C TRP A 42 21.29 13.42 16.78
N ALA A 43 21.59 14.69 17.07
CA ALA A 43 22.94 15.17 17.37
C ALA A 43 23.29 15.31 18.87
N ARG A 44 22.42 14.85 19.79
CA ARG A 44 22.60 14.99 21.25
C ARG A 44 22.90 13.66 21.99
N GLN A 45 23.33 12.62 21.28
CA GLN A 45 23.48 11.29 21.87
C GLN A 45 24.93 10.81 22.09
N ASP A 46 25.94 11.55 21.60
CA ASP A 46 27.36 11.21 21.80
C ASP A 46 28.05 12.15 22.81
N GLN A 47 27.87 11.83 24.11
CA GLN A 47 28.80 12.13 25.22
C GLN A 47 28.22 11.65 26.57
N GLN A 48 28.62 10.47 27.08
CA GLN A 48 28.90 10.14 28.51
C GLN A 48 29.25 8.64 28.73
N PRO A 49 29.72 8.18 29.92
CA PRO A 49 30.75 7.14 29.98
C PRO A 49 30.33 5.73 30.47
N HIS A 50 31.20 4.76 30.15
CA HIS A 50 31.45 3.42 30.74
C HIS A 50 30.29 2.43 31.01
N GLY A 51 29.14 2.84 31.54
CA GLY A 51 28.00 1.94 31.79
C GLY A 51 27.36 1.40 30.51
N GLU A 52 27.45 2.14 29.41
CA GLU A 52 26.91 1.73 28.11
C GLU A 52 27.71 0.62 27.42
N ARG A 53 28.97 0.36 27.79
CA ARG A 53 29.73 -0.74 27.15
C ARG A 53 29.09 -2.10 27.41
N GLN A 54 28.75 -2.41 28.67
CA GLN A 54 28.07 -3.66 29.00
C GLN A 54 26.67 -3.74 28.35
N ARG A 55 25.94 -2.62 28.32
CA ARG A 55 24.60 -2.55 27.70
C ARG A 55 24.66 -2.75 26.18
N GLY A 56 25.61 -2.10 25.50
CA GLY A 56 25.88 -2.25 24.08
C GLY A 56 26.33 -3.66 23.71
N GLN A 57 27.12 -4.30 24.57
CA GLN A 57 27.54 -5.70 24.39
C GLN A 57 26.33 -6.64 24.48
N THR A 58 25.48 -6.50 25.50
CA THR A 58 24.23 -7.31 25.60
C THR A 58 23.25 -7.09 24.43
N ILE A 59 23.22 -5.89 23.84
CA ILE A 59 22.39 -5.58 22.66
C ILE A 59 23.00 -6.20 21.39
N ALA A 60 24.33 -6.19 21.26
CA ALA A 60 25.02 -6.85 20.16
C ALA A 60 24.85 -8.38 20.22
N ASP A 61 25.01 -8.98 21.39
CA ASP A 61 24.85 -10.42 21.60
C ASP A 61 23.41 -10.88 21.30
N ALA A 62 22.40 -10.12 21.74
CA ALA A 62 21.00 -10.37 21.40
C ALA A 62 20.74 -10.23 19.88
N SER A 63 21.30 -9.20 19.24
CA SER A 63 21.19 -8.99 17.79
C SER A 63 21.84 -10.11 16.98
N ILE A 64 22.98 -10.67 17.44
CA ILE A 64 23.64 -11.82 16.80
C ILE A 64 22.80 -13.09 16.96
N ALA A 65 22.24 -13.34 18.15
CA ALA A 65 21.35 -14.46 18.40
C ALA A 65 20.10 -14.41 17.49
N GLU A 66 19.44 -13.26 17.39
CA GLU A 66 18.34 -13.04 16.44
C GLU A 66 18.74 -13.24 14.98
N LEU A 67 19.99 -12.94 14.61
CA LEU A 67 20.49 -13.15 13.24
C LEU A 67 20.77 -14.63 12.93
N GLN A 68 20.97 -15.47 13.96
CA GLN A 68 21.26 -16.91 13.84
C GLN A 68 20.03 -17.81 14.07
N ASP A 69 18.99 -17.30 14.73
CA ASP A 69 17.76 -18.04 15.06
C ASP A 69 17.02 -18.53 13.79
N ARG A 70 16.81 -19.83 13.68
CA ARG A 70 16.12 -20.45 12.52
C ARG A 70 14.60 -20.50 12.67
N ASP A 71 14.10 -20.34 13.88
CA ASP A 71 12.72 -20.53 14.24
C ASP A 71 11.90 -19.24 14.23
N LEU A 72 12.54 -18.08 14.40
CA LEU A 72 11.97 -16.77 14.10
C LEU A 72 11.30 -16.79 12.71
N SER A 73 10.02 -16.44 12.68
CA SER A 73 9.19 -16.44 11.49
C SER A 73 8.82 -15.01 11.10
N VAL A 74 9.54 -14.43 10.15
CA VAL A 74 9.29 -13.07 9.67
C VAL A 74 9.29 -13.05 8.14
N ALA A 75 8.36 -12.29 7.56
CA ALA A 75 8.02 -12.35 6.14
C ALA A 75 8.96 -11.55 5.22
N GLY A 76 9.42 -10.38 5.69
CA GLY A 76 10.31 -9.49 4.94
C GLY A 76 9.79 -9.10 3.57
N ASP A 77 8.68 -8.36 3.51
CA ASP A 77 8.11 -7.85 2.26
C ASP A 77 7.36 -6.53 2.48
N LEU A 78 8.02 -5.41 2.23
CA LEU A 78 7.41 -4.06 2.27
C LEU A 78 6.48 -3.79 1.08
N GLY A 79 6.45 -4.65 0.05
CA GLY A 79 5.65 -4.48 -1.15
C GLY A 79 6.03 -3.29 -2.01
N TRP A 80 7.30 -2.87 -2.00
CA TRP A 80 7.85 -1.79 -2.83
C TRP A 80 8.15 -2.29 -4.26
N SER A 81 8.11 -1.38 -5.24
CA SER A 81 8.65 -1.67 -6.57
C SER A 81 10.19 -1.80 -6.52
N LEU A 82 10.78 -2.61 -7.40
CA LEU A 82 12.24 -2.76 -7.48
C LEU A 82 12.94 -1.43 -7.83
N GLY A 83 12.29 -0.61 -8.67
CA GLY A 83 12.72 0.75 -8.97
C GLY A 83 12.73 1.64 -7.73
N TYR A 84 11.64 1.67 -6.95
CA TYR A 84 11.58 2.47 -5.72
C TYR A 84 12.58 2.00 -4.66
N ALA A 85 12.71 0.69 -4.44
CA ALA A 85 13.71 0.14 -3.51
C ALA A 85 15.12 0.58 -3.90
N THR A 86 15.45 0.52 -5.19
CA THR A 86 16.73 1.04 -5.71
C THR A 86 16.88 2.53 -5.46
N ALA A 87 15.86 3.33 -5.76
CA ALA A 87 15.91 4.79 -5.60
C ALA A 87 16.04 5.21 -4.13
N PHE A 88 15.31 4.54 -3.24
CA PHE A 88 15.38 4.74 -1.79
C PHE A 88 16.79 4.42 -1.27
N CYS A 89 17.33 3.26 -1.60
CA CYS A 89 18.66 2.83 -1.15
C CYS A 89 19.77 3.71 -1.72
N TYR A 90 19.72 4.03 -3.01
CA TYR A 90 20.63 4.98 -3.68
C TYR A 90 20.66 6.34 -2.98
N ARG A 91 19.48 6.93 -2.73
CA ARG A 91 19.35 8.21 -2.01
C ARG A 91 19.89 8.11 -0.58
N PHE A 92 19.56 7.04 0.14
CA PHE A 92 20.01 6.82 1.51
C PHE A 92 21.54 6.71 1.59
N ILE A 93 22.14 5.89 0.74
CA ILE A 93 23.60 5.69 0.65
C ILE A 93 24.33 7.02 0.36
N ILE A 94 23.87 7.79 -0.63
CA ILE A 94 24.46 9.11 -0.93
C ILE A 94 24.33 10.07 0.25
N SER A 95 23.17 10.11 0.90
CA SER A 95 22.92 10.99 2.05
C SER A 95 23.76 10.61 3.28
N ASN A 96 24.20 9.35 3.37
CA ASN A 96 24.91 8.78 4.52
C ASN A 96 26.42 8.54 4.27
N ARG A 97 26.98 9.08 3.17
CA ARG A 97 28.36 8.85 2.69
C ARG A 97 29.42 8.81 3.79
N PHE A 98 29.50 9.86 4.62
CA PHE A 98 30.54 9.96 5.66
C PHE A 98 30.43 8.87 6.74
N ALA A 99 29.21 8.54 7.16
CA ALA A 99 28.99 7.49 8.15
C ALA A 99 29.26 6.10 7.58
N ILE A 100 29.01 5.88 6.28
CA ILE A 100 29.38 4.65 5.57
C ILE A 100 30.89 4.49 5.49
N VAL A 101 31.62 5.55 5.13
CA VAL A 101 33.09 5.54 5.08
C VAL A 101 33.70 5.20 6.45
N SER A 102 33.26 5.88 7.52
CA SER A 102 33.71 5.57 8.88
C SER A 102 33.39 4.13 9.26
N ALA A 103 32.15 3.68 9.06
CA ALA A 103 31.72 2.33 9.42
C ALA A 103 32.52 1.23 8.70
N ILE A 104 32.97 1.48 7.45
CA ILE A 104 33.78 0.54 6.66
C ILE A 104 35.25 0.55 7.11
N ASP A 105 35.83 1.72 7.42
CA ASP A 105 37.18 1.78 7.98
C ASP A 105 37.26 1.23 9.41
N ASP A 106 36.22 1.43 10.23
CA ASP A 106 36.11 0.83 11.56
C ASP A 106 35.92 -0.69 11.45
N ALA A 107 35.09 -1.17 10.52
CA ALA A 107 34.94 -2.59 10.21
C ALA A 107 36.25 -3.27 9.80
N ARG A 108 37.09 -2.58 9.00
CA ARG A 108 38.41 -3.09 8.57
C ARG A 108 39.39 -3.33 9.72
N ARG A 109 39.24 -2.60 10.83
CA ARG A 109 40.08 -2.71 12.03
C ARG A 109 39.69 -3.88 12.95
N ILE A 110 38.58 -4.57 12.68
CA ILE A 110 38.11 -5.72 13.47
C ILE A 110 39.00 -6.94 13.16
N SER A 111 39.42 -7.66 14.20
CA SER A 111 40.10 -8.96 14.05
C SER A 111 39.15 -10.02 13.51
N LEU A 112 39.48 -10.63 12.38
CA LEU A 112 38.64 -11.65 11.73
C LEU A 112 38.51 -12.92 12.61
N ASP A 113 37.29 -13.22 13.02
CA ASP A 113 36.92 -14.41 13.79
C ASP A 113 35.54 -14.99 13.34
N LEU A 114 35.03 -15.98 14.08
CA LEU A 114 33.75 -16.63 13.79
C LEU A 114 32.51 -15.73 14.01
N GLN A 115 32.60 -14.68 14.81
CA GLN A 115 31.48 -13.76 15.10
C GLN A 115 31.49 -12.52 14.21
N THR A 116 32.64 -12.19 13.64
CA THR A 116 32.87 -11.05 12.75
C THR A 116 31.81 -10.89 11.65
N PRO A 117 31.36 -11.94 10.92
CA PRO A 117 30.33 -11.78 9.89
C PRO A 117 28.99 -11.24 10.43
N PHE A 118 28.62 -11.62 11.66
CA PHE A 118 27.37 -11.22 12.30
C PHE A 118 27.46 -9.79 12.86
N VAL A 119 28.61 -9.43 13.47
CA VAL A 119 28.90 -8.05 13.89
C VAL A 119 28.90 -7.09 12.69
N LEU A 120 29.60 -7.46 11.61
CA LEU A 120 29.67 -6.66 10.39
C LEU A 120 28.30 -6.50 9.73
N PHE A 121 27.46 -7.54 9.72
CA PHE A 121 26.10 -7.43 9.19
C PHE A 121 25.32 -6.32 9.90
N SER A 122 25.35 -6.27 11.23
CA SER A 122 24.60 -5.27 12.00
C SER A 122 25.10 -3.84 11.76
N ILE A 123 26.42 -3.65 11.61
CA ILE A 123 27.03 -2.37 11.23
C ILE A 123 26.58 -1.97 9.81
N LEU A 124 26.72 -2.87 8.85
CA LEU A 124 26.43 -2.61 7.44
C LEU A 124 24.93 -2.38 7.19
N ASP A 125 24.02 -3.09 7.86
CA ASP A 125 22.57 -2.88 7.73
C ASP A 125 22.19 -1.46 8.21
N LYS A 126 22.68 -1.05 9.38
CA LYS A 126 22.46 0.29 9.92
C LYS A 126 22.93 1.38 8.94
N HIS A 127 24.12 1.25 8.36
CA HIS A 127 24.76 2.32 7.59
C HIS A 127 24.48 2.30 6.08
N LEU A 128 24.27 1.14 5.45
CA LEU A 128 23.97 1.01 4.01
C LEU A 128 22.48 0.88 3.69
N PHE A 129 21.70 0.20 4.56
CA PHE A 129 20.32 -0.20 4.26
C PHE A 129 19.29 0.43 5.21
N GLY A 130 19.74 1.16 6.24
CA GLY A 130 18.90 1.87 7.19
C GLY A 130 18.23 0.97 8.22
N GLY A 131 18.87 -0.14 8.60
CA GLY A 131 18.34 -1.09 9.60
C GLY A 131 17.16 -1.92 9.08
N LYS A 132 17.06 -2.13 7.75
CA LYS A 132 15.92 -2.83 7.13
C LYS A 132 16.10 -4.34 7.10
N LEU A 133 17.32 -4.85 7.23
CA LEU A 133 17.60 -6.29 7.19
C LEU A 133 17.52 -6.93 8.59
N ALA A 134 17.64 -6.14 9.66
CA ALA A 134 17.44 -6.54 11.04
C ALA A 134 16.11 -7.29 11.25
N GLY A 135 16.16 -8.40 12.00
CA GLY A 135 15.04 -9.31 12.19
C GLY A 135 14.63 -10.14 10.96
N MET A 136 14.92 -9.68 9.73
CA MET A 136 14.48 -10.33 8.47
C MET A 136 15.41 -11.40 7.93
N VAL A 137 16.69 -11.31 8.27
CA VAL A 137 17.73 -12.17 7.71
C VAL A 137 18.19 -13.19 8.75
N LEU A 138 18.19 -14.46 8.35
CA LEU A 138 19.00 -15.52 8.94
C LEU A 138 20.37 -15.50 8.25
N LEU A 139 21.42 -15.10 8.97
CA LEU A 139 22.80 -15.22 8.48
C LEU A 139 23.37 -16.58 8.90
N THR A 140 24.08 -17.24 7.99
CA THR A 140 24.84 -18.46 8.29
C THR A 140 26.23 -18.37 7.68
N TRP A 141 27.22 -18.80 8.45
CA TRP A 141 28.63 -18.90 8.08
C TRP A 141 28.97 -20.40 8.03
N LYS A 142 29.32 -20.93 6.86
CA LYS A 142 29.59 -22.38 6.69
C LYS A 142 30.46 -22.68 5.48
N ALA A 143 31.13 -23.82 5.52
CA ALA A 143 31.94 -24.28 4.41
C ALA A 143 31.08 -24.57 3.16
N GLN A 144 31.55 -24.08 2.02
CA GLN A 144 31.03 -24.37 0.67
C GLN A 144 32.23 -24.58 -0.27
N GLY A 145 32.00 -24.90 -1.56
CA GLY A 145 33.12 -25.03 -2.51
C GLY A 145 33.93 -23.72 -2.61
N SER A 146 35.27 -23.79 -2.59
CA SER A 146 36.15 -22.63 -2.40
C SER A 146 36.00 -21.51 -3.45
N SER A 147 35.39 -21.79 -4.60
CA SER A 147 35.06 -20.82 -5.67
C SER A 147 33.67 -20.17 -5.55
N HIS A 148 32.88 -20.54 -4.54
CA HIS A 148 31.50 -20.05 -4.36
C HIS A 148 31.46 -18.93 -3.31
N PRO A 149 30.95 -17.72 -3.61
CA PRO A 149 30.96 -16.60 -2.66
C PRO A 149 29.90 -16.72 -1.56
N GLY A 150 28.85 -17.50 -1.80
CA GLY A 150 27.70 -17.60 -0.92
C GLY A 150 26.39 -17.66 -1.70
N THR A 151 25.26 -17.60 -0.98
CA THR A 151 23.92 -17.59 -1.60
C THR A 151 22.93 -16.87 -0.71
N THR A 152 22.14 -15.95 -1.28
CA THR A 152 20.94 -15.41 -0.62
C THR A 152 19.71 -16.18 -1.12
N CYS A 153 18.86 -16.59 -0.18
CA CYS A 153 17.65 -17.35 -0.42
C CYS A 153 16.43 -16.59 0.09
N ALA A 154 15.35 -16.59 -0.70
CA ALA A 154 14.06 -16.06 -0.32
C ALA A 154 13.42 -16.81 0.87
N THR A 155 12.43 -16.18 1.49
CA THR A 155 11.62 -16.82 2.54
C THR A 155 11.01 -18.13 2.05
N ARG A 156 11.05 -19.15 2.92
CA ARG A 156 10.57 -20.53 2.69
C ARG A 156 11.35 -21.33 1.63
N THR A 157 12.42 -20.79 1.02
CA THR A 157 13.30 -21.56 0.10
C THR A 157 14.31 -22.43 0.85
N VAL A 158 14.77 -21.97 2.03
CA VAL A 158 15.73 -22.69 2.91
C VAL A 158 15.38 -22.54 4.39
N ALA A 159 14.89 -21.38 4.80
CA ALA A 159 14.44 -21.08 6.16
C ALA A 159 13.11 -20.30 6.13
N LYS A 160 12.48 -20.08 7.29
CA LYS A 160 11.25 -19.26 7.38
C LYS A 160 11.51 -17.82 6.88
N ARG A 161 12.64 -17.26 7.30
CA ARG A 161 13.19 -15.93 6.94
C ARG A 161 14.01 -15.95 5.65
N ILE A 162 14.40 -14.76 5.16
CA ILE A 162 15.41 -14.59 4.11
C ILE A 162 16.72 -15.15 4.67
N CYS A 163 17.44 -15.99 3.93
CA CYS A 163 18.67 -16.63 4.43
C CYS A 163 19.87 -16.20 3.59
N ILE A 164 20.89 -15.63 4.24
CA ILE A 164 22.22 -15.47 3.65
C ILE A 164 23.08 -16.64 4.12
N GLN A 165 23.70 -17.33 3.17
CA GLN A 165 24.69 -18.38 3.40
C GLN A 165 26.03 -17.88 2.86
N LEU A 166 26.90 -17.40 3.74
CA LEU A 166 28.26 -17.01 3.38
C LEU A 166 29.19 -18.21 3.45
N ASN A 167 30.11 -18.28 2.47
CA ASN A 167 31.13 -19.32 2.43
C ASN A 167 32.27 -19.01 3.40
N SER A 168 32.51 -19.88 4.38
CA SER A 168 33.63 -19.76 5.32
C SER A 168 34.94 -20.33 4.79
N THR A 169 34.91 -21.22 3.80
CA THR A 169 36.07 -21.97 3.29
C THR A 169 37.28 -21.07 2.94
N PRO A 170 37.14 -19.94 2.22
CA PRO A 170 38.29 -19.09 1.89
C PRO A 170 38.97 -18.46 3.12
N PHE A 171 38.26 -18.31 4.23
CA PHE A 171 38.78 -17.73 5.46
C PHE A 171 39.42 -18.79 6.38
N GLU A 172 38.84 -19.99 6.39
CA GLU A 172 39.40 -21.21 7.01
C GLU A 172 40.70 -21.64 6.32
N GLU A 173 40.77 -21.55 4.99
CA GLU A 173 41.98 -21.78 4.18
C GLU A 173 42.98 -20.60 4.22
N HIS A 174 42.64 -19.49 4.89
CA HIS A 174 43.42 -18.24 4.94
C HIS A 174 43.74 -17.62 3.56
N THR A 175 42.95 -17.93 2.53
CA THR A 175 43.07 -17.35 1.17
C THR A 175 42.30 -16.04 1.02
N ALA A 176 41.38 -15.74 1.93
CA ALA A 176 40.59 -14.51 2.00
C ALA A 176 40.77 -13.78 3.34
N GLY A 177 40.63 -12.45 3.31
CA GLY A 177 40.75 -11.57 4.48
C GLY A 177 39.60 -10.55 4.58
N MET A 178 39.67 -9.62 5.54
CA MET A 178 38.56 -8.71 5.88
C MET A 178 37.89 -8.02 4.68
N SER A 179 38.67 -7.46 3.73
CA SER A 179 38.11 -6.82 2.53
C SER A 179 37.34 -7.77 1.61
N HIS A 180 37.64 -9.08 1.62
CA HIS A 180 36.85 -10.09 0.90
C HIS A 180 35.54 -10.40 1.64
N LEU A 181 35.58 -10.51 2.97
CA LEU A 181 34.37 -10.68 3.80
C LEU A 181 33.40 -9.51 3.59
N LEU A 182 33.88 -8.27 3.68
CA LEU A 182 33.08 -7.08 3.41
C LEU A 182 32.46 -7.12 2.00
N GLY A 183 33.22 -7.52 0.99
CA GLY A 183 32.72 -7.69 -0.38
C GLY A 183 31.59 -8.71 -0.48
N MET A 184 31.82 -9.95 -0.03
CA MET A 184 30.83 -11.03 -0.07
C MET A 184 29.58 -10.70 0.74
N LEU A 185 29.74 -10.13 1.94
CA LEU A 185 28.65 -9.77 2.83
C LEU A 185 27.79 -8.65 2.24
N ILE A 186 28.38 -7.53 1.80
CA ILE A 186 27.62 -6.42 1.18
C ILE A 186 26.89 -6.91 -0.08
N HIS A 187 27.56 -7.71 -0.93
CA HIS A 187 26.96 -8.30 -2.13
C HIS A 187 25.68 -9.09 -1.79
N HIS A 188 25.74 -10.01 -0.81
CA HIS A 188 24.57 -10.80 -0.41
C HIS A 188 23.50 -9.98 0.34
N MET A 189 23.89 -8.91 1.04
CA MET A 189 22.96 -7.97 1.69
C MET A 189 22.16 -7.13 0.68
N ILE A 190 22.72 -6.76 -0.49
CA ILE A 190 21.96 -6.08 -1.55
C ILE A 190 20.81 -6.97 -2.05
N HIS A 191 21.05 -8.27 -2.27
CA HIS A 191 19.97 -9.21 -2.62
C HIS A 191 18.94 -9.38 -1.50
N ALA A 192 19.40 -9.47 -0.25
CA ALA A 192 18.50 -9.53 0.90
C ALA A 192 17.64 -8.26 1.02
N TYR A 193 18.20 -7.08 0.72
CA TYR A 193 17.49 -5.80 0.69
C TYR A 193 16.38 -5.79 -0.36
N PHE A 194 16.64 -6.26 -1.59
CA PHE A 194 15.57 -6.36 -2.59
C PHE A 194 14.50 -7.38 -2.21
N LEU A 195 14.86 -8.48 -1.54
CA LEU A 195 13.87 -9.42 -0.99
C LEU A 195 13.02 -8.77 0.11
N VAL A 196 13.63 -8.07 1.09
CA VAL A 196 12.90 -7.36 2.16
C VAL A 196 11.97 -6.29 1.60
N CYS A 197 12.44 -5.51 0.62
CA CYS A 197 11.65 -4.40 0.08
C CYS A 197 10.56 -4.86 -0.88
N CYS A 198 10.83 -5.84 -1.74
CA CYS A 198 9.98 -6.17 -2.88
C CYS A 198 9.36 -7.58 -2.83
N GLY A 199 9.71 -8.38 -1.82
CA GLY A 199 9.33 -9.79 -1.69
C GLY A 199 10.06 -10.73 -2.65
N ALA A 200 9.63 -12.00 -2.67
CA ALA A 200 10.10 -13.00 -3.62
C ALA A 200 9.20 -13.06 -4.87
N GLN A 201 9.79 -13.06 -6.06
CA GLN A 201 9.09 -13.34 -7.32
C GLN A 201 8.45 -14.73 -7.30
N LYS A 202 7.35 -14.94 -8.04
CA LYS A 202 6.73 -16.26 -8.16
C LYS A 202 7.50 -17.14 -9.15
N LYS A 203 7.55 -18.44 -8.87
CA LYS A 203 8.14 -19.44 -9.78
C LYS A 203 7.47 -19.35 -11.15
N GLY A 204 8.27 -19.16 -12.20
CA GLY A 204 7.80 -19.01 -13.58
C GLY A 204 7.50 -17.58 -14.03
N GLU A 205 7.58 -16.57 -13.15
CA GLU A 205 7.58 -15.16 -13.59
C GLU A 205 8.88 -14.84 -14.35
N LYS A 206 8.84 -13.78 -15.19
CA LYS A 206 10.04 -13.25 -15.82
C LYS A 206 10.97 -12.69 -14.74
N GLN A 207 12.20 -13.19 -14.67
CA GLN A 207 13.25 -12.69 -13.78
C GLN A 207 13.41 -11.18 -13.95
N ASP A 208 13.25 -10.42 -12.86
CA ASP A 208 13.38 -8.95 -12.86
C ASP A 208 14.77 -8.46 -12.44
N GLY A 209 15.64 -9.40 -12.05
CA GLY A 209 17.03 -9.14 -11.71
C GLY A 209 17.26 -8.86 -10.22
N ARG A 210 16.26 -8.95 -9.34
CA ARG A 210 16.50 -8.81 -7.88
C ARG A 210 17.38 -9.92 -7.29
N MET A 211 17.31 -11.13 -7.87
CA MET A 211 18.10 -12.31 -7.47
C MET A 211 19.33 -12.55 -8.38
N CYS A 212 19.67 -11.59 -9.24
CA CYS A 212 20.81 -11.64 -10.15
C CYS A 212 21.60 -10.34 -10.02
N ASP A 213 22.81 -10.29 -10.55
CA ASP A 213 23.59 -9.04 -10.56
C ASP A 213 23.12 -8.11 -11.70
N GLY A 214 21.83 -7.76 -11.70
CA GLY A 214 21.16 -6.96 -12.73
C GLY A 214 21.38 -5.44 -12.58
N LEU A 215 20.64 -4.65 -13.36
CA LEU A 215 20.77 -3.18 -13.38
C LEU A 215 20.62 -2.55 -11.99
N HIS A 216 19.55 -2.91 -11.27
CA HIS A 216 19.24 -2.39 -9.95
C HIS A 216 20.32 -2.74 -8.92
N PHE A 217 20.82 -3.97 -8.95
CA PHE A 217 21.99 -4.39 -8.16
C PHE A 217 23.21 -3.54 -8.50
N GLY A 218 23.51 -3.38 -9.80
CA GLY A 218 24.63 -2.58 -10.29
C GLY A 218 24.58 -1.10 -9.88
N VAL A 219 23.40 -0.49 -9.79
CA VAL A 219 23.23 0.89 -9.28
C VAL A 219 23.68 0.98 -7.83
N ILE A 220 23.22 0.08 -6.96
CA ILE A 220 23.58 0.08 -5.54
C ILE A 220 25.06 -0.25 -5.35
N LEU A 221 25.54 -1.32 -6.00
CA LEU A 221 26.94 -1.75 -5.97
C LEU A 221 27.89 -0.61 -6.41
N ALA A 222 27.63 0.01 -7.57
CA ALA A 222 28.47 1.09 -8.08
C ALA A 222 28.50 2.30 -7.15
N THR A 223 27.36 2.63 -6.52
CA THR A 223 27.28 3.75 -5.57
C THR A 223 28.05 3.47 -4.29
N ILE A 224 28.02 2.23 -3.77
CA ILE A 224 28.84 1.83 -2.62
C ILE A 224 30.33 1.85 -3.00
N ASN A 225 30.71 1.26 -4.13
CA ASN A 225 32.11 1.28 -4.59
C ASN A 225 32.63 2.71 -4.78
N ASP A 226 31.88 3.59 -5.46
CA ASP A 226 32.26 4.99 -5.68
C ASP A 226 32.37 5.78 -4.35
N ILE A 227 31.60 5.46 -3.30
CA ILE A 227 31.74 6.04 -1.95
C ILE A 227 32.96 5.48 -1.20
N THR A 228 33.21 4.18 -1.30
CA THR A 228 34.35 3.57 -0.58
C THR A 228 35.72 3.97 -1.13
N LEU A 229 35.78 4.65 -2.28
CA LEU A 229 37.00 5.32 -2.74
C LEU A 229 37.56 6.33 -1.73
N ASP A 230 36.72 6.88 -0.84
CA ASP A 230 37.13 7.82 0.22
C ASP A 230 37.67 7.15 1.50
N CYS A 231 37.56 5.81 1.62
CA CYS A 231 38.04 5.06 2.77
C CYS A 231 39.58 5.05 2.87
N GLN A 232 40.14 4.92 4.07
CA GLN A 232 41.58 4.95 4.32
C GLN A 232 42.36 3.88 3.55
N GLU A 233 41.81 2.67 3.44
CA GLU A 233 42.37 1.56 2.63
C GLU A 233 41.83 1.54 1.19
N GLY A 234 41.14 2.60 0.75
CA GLY A 234 40.50 2.70 -0.56
C GLY A 234 39.24 1.84 -0.70
N SER A 235 38.75 1.71 -1.94
CA SER A 235 37.48 1.04 -2.25
C SER A 235 37.41 -0.37 -1.68
N THR A 236 36.25 -0.74 -1.13
CA THR A 236 35.91 -2.16 -0.99
C THR A 236 35.85 -2.74 -2.40
N SER A 237 36.59 -3.82 -2.66
CA SER A 237 36.62 -4.47 -3.98
C SER A 237 35.38 -5.34 -4.20
N ILE A 238 34.18 -4.76 -4.06
CA ILE A 238 32.92 -5.47 -4.26
C ILE A 238 32.72 -5.67 -5.76
N ILE A 239 32.63 -6.93 -6.18
CA ILE A 239 32.53 -7.31 -7.59
C ILE A 239 31.15 -7.88 -7.93
N PHE A 240 30.84 -7.81 -9.20
CA PHE A 240 29.96 -8.77 -9.86
C PHE A 240 30.66 -10.12 -9.86
N HIS A 241 30.06 -11.18 -9.29
CA HIS A 241 30.82 -12.42 -9.09
C HIS A 241 31.12 -13.17 -10.40
N ALA A 242 30.28 -12.99 -11.43
CA ALA A 242 30.59 -13.39 -12.80
C ALA A 242 31.90 -12.76 -13.35
N ALA A 243 32.29 -11.56 -12.90
CA ALA A 243 33.52 -10.89 -13.35
C ALA A 243 34.81 -11.50 -12.76
N GLY A 244 34.70 -12.27 -11.66
CA GLY A 244 35.84 -12.92 -11.00
C GLY A 244 36.45 -14.10 -11.78
N ARG A 245 35.83 -14.51 -12.90
CA ARG A 245 36.27 -15.65 -13.73
C ARG A 245 37.45 -15.34 -14.67
N ASP A 246 37.88 -14.08 -14.77
CA ASP A 246 38.83 -13.58 -15.78
C ASP A 246 40.29 -13.49 -15.27
N THR A 247 40.83 -14.58 -14.72
CA THR A 247 42.26 -14.70 -14.33
C THR A 247 43.13 -15.32 -15.44
N GLY A 248 42.58 -15.53 -16.64
CA GLY A 248 43.30 -16.07 -17.80
C GLY A 248 44.18 -15.05 -18.53
N PRO A 249 45.23 -15.50 -19.27
CA PRO A 249 46.24 -14.61 -19.87
C PRO A 249 45.76 -13.75 -21.06
N ASN A 250 44.52 -13.91 -21.54
CA ASN A 250 44.03 -13.28 -22.79
C ASN A 250 43.60 -11.81 -22.68
N ARG A 251 43.79 -11.15 -21.53
CA ARG A 251 43.28 -9.80 -21.24
C ARG A 251 43.88 -8.64 -22.07
N ARG A 252 44.79 -8.91 -23.02
CA ARG A 252 45.41 -7.88 -23.88
C ARG A 252 44.59 -7.47 -25.11
N LEU A 253 43.59 -8.26 -25.53
CA LEU A 253 42.89 -8.03 -26.81
C LEU A 253 41.56 -7.24 -26.72
N MET A 254 40.91 -7.18 -25.56
CA MET A 254 39.55 -6.61 -25.41
C MET A 254 39.51 -5.28 -24.63
N ARG A 255 40.58 -4.48 -24.67
CA ARG A 255 40.66 -3.18 -23.95
C ARG A 255 40.09 -1.98 -24.74
N GLY A 256 39.55 -2.20 -25.94
CA GLY A 256 39.08 -1.15 -26.85
C GLY A 256 37.62 -1.30 -27.26
N ARG A 257 36.78 -0.34 -26.83
CA ARG A 257 35.32 -0.17 -27.04
C ARG A 257 34.42 -0.84 -25.98
N GLY A 258 33.77 0.00 -25.16
CA GLY A 258 32.66 -0.37 -24.29
C GLY A 258 33.02 -1.35 -23.17
N SER A 259 33.53 -0.84 -22.05
CA SER A 259 33.86 -1.69 -20.89
C SER A 259 32.60 -2.31 -20.26
N PHE A 260 32.32 -3.56 -20.62
CA PHE A 260 31.44 -4.45 -19.87
C PHE A 260 31.94 -4.55 -18.43
N ILE A 261 31.04 -4.57 -17.44
CA ILE A 261 31.44 -4.62 -16.03
C ILE A 261 31.84 -6.04 -15.61
N SER A 262 31.49 -7.04 -16.42
CA SER A 262 31.69 -8.47 -16.19
C SER A 262 31.75 -9.22 -17.53
N LEU A 263 32.49 -10.32 -17.59
CA LEU A 263 32.67 -11.17 -18.77
C LEU A 263 32.57 -12.64 -18.36
N ASP A 264 31.72 -13.41 -19.04
CA ASP A 264 31.80 -14.87 -19.01
C ASP A 264 32.83 -15.35 -20.05
N PRO A 265 33.92 -16.06 -19.65
CA PRO A 265 34.90 -16.60 -20.59
C PRO A 265 34.32 -17.67 -21.54
N VAL A 266 33.16 -18.25 -21.25
CA VAL A 266 32.52 -19.29 -22.09
C VAL A 266 31.71 -18.69 -23.24
N GLY A 267 31.41 -17.38 -23.21
CA GLY A 267 30.77 -16.64 -24.30
C GLY A 267 29.29 -16.93 -24.55
N MET A 268 28.76 -18.08 -24.12
CA MET A 268 27.37 -18.49 -24.34
C MET A 268 26.39 -17.64 -23.54
N SER A 269 25.42 -17.03 -24.24
CA SER A 269 24.27 -16.41 -23.59
C SER A 269 23.35 -17.50 -23.03
N LEU A 270 23.66 -18.00 -21.84
CA LEU A 270 22.76 -18.88 -21.09
C LEU A 270 21.40 -18.17 -20.92
N PRO A 271 20.27 -18.90 -20.99
CA PRO A 271 18.97 -18.31 -20.70
C PRO A 271 18.96 -17.71 -19.28
N PRO A 272 18.13 -16.68 -19.03
CA PRO A 272 18.00 -16.10 -17.70
C PRO A 272 17.74 -17.18 -16.64
N PRO A 273 18.38 -17.10 -15.46
CA PRO A 273 18.22 -18.11 -14.43
C PRO A 273 16.77 -18.24 -13.99
N ALA A 274 16.37 -19.46 -13.67
CA ALA A 274 15.03 -19.77 -13.20
C ALA A 274 14.70 -19.00 -11.91
N VAL A 275 13.45 -18.57 -11.76
CA VAL A 275 12.95 -17.99 -10.51
C VAL A 275 12.71 -19.12 -9.51
N ASP A 276 13.79 -19.54 -8.83
CA ASP A 276 13.84 -20.57 -7.78
C ASP A 276 13.92 -19.98 -6.35
N GLY A 277 13.99 -18.65 -6.24
CA GLY A 277 14.15 -17.94 -4.98
C GLY A 277 15.57 -18.01 -4.40
N ARG A 278 16.59 -18.28 -5.22
CA ARG A 278 18.01 -18.24 -4.84
C ARG A 278 18.76 -17.21 -5.68
N THR A 279 19.91 -16.74 -5.19
CA THR A 279 20.76 -15.83 -5.94
C THR A 279 21.57 -16.53 -7.01
N HIS A 280 21.64 -15.93 -8.18
CA HIS A 280 22.36 -16.40 -9.35
C HIS A 280 23.54 -15.47 -9.68
N CYS A 281 24.33 -15.09 -8.68
CA CYS A 281 25.45 -14.13 -8.80
C CYS A 281 26.56 -14.57 -9.77
N MET A 282 26.58 -15.86 -10.10
CA MET A 282 27.50 -16.46 -11.05
C MET A 282 26.97 -16.45 -12.49
N HIS A 283 25.72 -16.03 -12.76
CA HIS A 283 25.18 -15.94 -14.12
C HIS A 283 25.73 -14.73 -14.89
N ASP A 284 25.76 -14.88 -16.21
CA ASP A 284 26.18 -13.81 -17.13
C ASP A 284 25.29 -12.56 -17.03
N ASN A 285 25.96 -11.42 -16.93
CA ASN A 285 25.40 -10.08 -16.78
C ASN A 285 26.06 -9.07 -17.74
N ARG A 286 26.65 -9.53 -18.86
CA ARG A 286 27.19 -8.69 -19.95
C ARG A 286 26.20 -7.64 -20.49
N ASN A 287 24.90 -7.80 -20.24
CA ASN A 287 23.86 -6.83 -20.59
C ASN A 287 23.80 -5.60 -19.66
N ILE A 288 24.61 -5.54 -18.59
CA ILE A 288 24.71 -4.41 -17.66
C ILE A 288 26.01 -3.64 -17.87
N THR A 289 25.89 -2.37 -18.27
CA THR A 289 27.01 -1.45 -18.54
C THR A 289 26.98 -0.24 -17.60
N ARG A 290 28.13 0.42 -17.41
CA ARG A 290 28.20 1.65 -16.58
C ARG A 290 27.32 2.76 -17.14
N ALA A 291 27.12 2.81 -18.46
CA ALA A 291 26.21 3.73 -19.12
C ALA A 291 24.74 3.49 -18.73
N GLN A 292 24.27 2.23 -18.66
CA GLN A 292 22.90 1.95 -18.20
C GLN A 292 22.70 2.32 -16.72
N ILE A 293 23.69 2.06 -15.86
CA ILE A 293 23.66 2.47 -14.45
C ILE A 293 23.53 4.00 -14.33
N MET A 294 24.37 4.75 -15.04
CA MET A 294 24.33 6.22 -15.06
C MET A 294 23.01 6.75 -15.65
N ASN A 295 22.53 6.16 -16.75
CA ASN A 295 21.24 6.54 -17.35
C ASN A 295 20.09 6.33 -16.37
N TRP A 296 20.07 5.21 -15.63
CA TRP A 296 19.06 4.94 -14.60
C TRP A 296 19.10 5.98 -13.48
N GLN A 297 20.31 6.30 -12.98
CA GLN A 297 20.52 7.32 -11.93
C GLN A 297 20.05 8.74 -12.35
N VAL A 298 20.10 9.06 -13.65
CA VAL A 298 19.69 10.38 -14.18
C VAL A 298 18.22 10.41 -14.62
N GLN A 299 17.75 9.38 -15.33
CA GLN A 299 16.45 9.38 -16.02
C GLN A 299 15.34 8.71 -15.19
N ASP A 300 15.64 7.56 -14.57
CA ASP A 300 14.64 6.74 -13.89
C ASP A 300 14.53 7.05 -12.39
N TYR A 301 15.62 7.49 -11.75
CA TYR A 301 15.65 7.78 -10.31
C TYR A 301 14.53 8.73 -9.86
N ALA A 302 14.33 9.85 -10.55
CA ALA A 302 13.33 10.86 -10.19
C ALA A 302 11.89 10.31 -10.30
N LYS A 303 11.62 9.52 -11.35
CA LYS A 303 10.35 8.81 -11.54
C LYS A 303 10.13 7.77 -10.44
N ALA A 304 11.14 6.94 -10.18
CA ALA A 304 11.10 5.89 -9.18
C ALA A 304 10.87 6.46 -7.78
N ILE A 305 11.66 7.43 -7.31
CA ILE A 305 11.48 8.02 -5.98
C ILE A 305 10.12 8.75 -5.86
N GLY A 306 9.63 9.34 -6.96
CA GLY A 306 8.31 9.96 -7.07
C GLY A 306 7.12 8.98 -6.93
N GLU A 307 7.35 7.67 -7.00
CA GLU A 307 6.33 6.68 -6.62
C GLU A 307 5.96 6.81 -5.13
N ASN A 308 6.92 7.19 -4.28
CA ASN A 308 6.79 7.45 -2.84
C ASN A 308 6.12 6.33 -2.02
N TRP A 309 6.55 5.08 -2.22
CA TRP A 309 6.00 3.93 -1.48
C TRP A 309 6.19 4.01 0.05
N ALA A 310 7.10 4.86 0.56
CA ALA A 310 7.21 5.14 2.00
C ALA A 310 5.96 5.81 2.60
N ASP A 311 5.10 6.46 1.81
CA ASP A 311 3.81 7.00 2.28
C ASP A 311 2.85 5.92 2.79
N ARG A 312 3.11 4.64 2.47
CA ARG A 312 2.39 3.50 3.06
C ARG A 312 2.68 3.32 4.54
N GLY A 313 3.69 4.01 5.08
CA GLY A 313 4.16 3.93 6.47
C GLY A 313 4.70 2.55 6.85
N ASP A 314 5.27 2.41 8.05
CA ASP A 314 5.83 1.11 8.50
C ASP A 314 4.79 0.17 9.13
N LYS A 315 3.52 0.58 9.19
CA LYS A 315 2.46 -0.08 9.96
C LYS A 315 1.25 -0.38 9.08
N ILE A 316 0.59 -1.50 9.37
CA ILE A 316 -0.62 -1.96 8.71
C ILE A 316 -1.60 -2.47 9.76
N PHE A 317 -2.89 -2.40 9.45
CA PHE A 317 -3.96 -2.88 10.31
C PHE A 317 -4.58 -4.16 9.75
N PHE A 318 -5.04 -5.05 10.61
CA PHE A 318 -5.94 -6.15 10.26
C PHE A 318 -7.29 -5.87 10.89
N TRP A 319 -8.37 -6.26 10.20
CA TRP A 319 -9.73 -6.10 10.69
C TRP A 319 -10.30 -7.49 11.01
N SER A 320 -10.77 -7.68 12.23
CA SER A 320 -11.42 -8.93 12.67
C SER A 320 -12.61 -8.57 13.55
N ASP A 321 -13.81 -8.90 13.08
CA ASP A 321 -15.06 -8.81 13.84
C ASP A 321 -15.28 -7.49 14.60
N GLY A 322 -15.09 -6.36 13.90
CA GLY A 322 -15.22 -5.01 14.46
C GLY A 322 -13.97 -4.47 15.17
N GLU A 323 -12.97 -5.31 15.46
CA GLU A 323 -11.71 -4.90 16.07
C GLU A 323 -10.60 -4.64 15.04
N GLN A 324 -9.66 -3.76 15.42
CA GLN A 324 -8.49 -3.40 14.61
C GLN A 324 -7.19 -3.84 15.28
N GLU A 325 -6.53 -4.86 14.73
CA GLU A 325 -5.18 -5.25 15.15
C GLU A 325 -4.15 -4.38 14.41
N ARG A 326 -3.06 -3.98 15.07
CA ARG A 326 -2.03 -3.11 14.49
C ARG A 326 -0.66 -3.78 14.50
N THR A 327 -0.13 -4.01 13.31
CA THR A 327 1.11 -4.80 13.13
C THR A 327 2.13 -4.00 12.31
N SER A 328 3.42 -4.24 12.56
CA SER A 328 4.49 -3.72 11.68
C SER A 328 4.41 -4.43 10.33
N ARG A 329 4.58 -3.71 9.21
CA ARG A 329 4.62 -4.32 7.86
C ARG A 329 5.66 -5.42 7.74
N MET A 330 6.77 -5.21 8.44
CA MET A 330 7.87 -6.15 8.61
C MET A 330 7.38 -7.53 9.13
N ASN A 331 6.41 -7.52 10.05
CA ASN A 331 5.87 -8.73 10.69
C ASN A 331 4.55 -9.21 10.05
N ALA A 332 3.99 -8.47 9.10
CA ALA A 332 2.79 -8.87 8.36
C ALA A 332 3.10 -10.03 7.39
N PRO A 333 2.10 -10.80 6.91
CA PRO A 333 2.30 -11.74 5.80
C PRO A 333 2.85 -11.03 4.56
N PRO A 334 3.55 -11.72 3.62
CA PRO A 334 4.09 -11.06 2.44
C PRO A 334 3.03 -10.29 1.62
N SER A 335 3.38 -9.11 1.11
CA SER A 335 2.44 -8.18 0.46
C SER A 335 1.81 -8.75 -0.81
N LYS A 336 2.36 -9.82 -1.38
CA LYS A 336 1.72 -10.57 -2.46
C LYS A 336 0.41 -11.28 -2.06
N TYR A 337 0.15 -11.48 -0.77
CA TYR A 337 -1.03 -12.17 -0.25
C TYR A 337 -2.19 -11.27 0.17
N TYR A 338 -1.96 -9.95 0.32
CA TYR A 338 -3.00 -8.99 0.70
C TYR A 338 -3.05 -7.80 -0.28
N THR A 339 -4.14 -7.03 -0.20
CA THR A 339 -4.26 -5.68 -0.75
C THR A 339 -4.68 -4.75 0.38
N GLU A 340 -4.39 -3.45 0.27
CA GLU A 340 -4.77 -2.45 1.26
C GLU A 340 -6.08 -1.74 0.91
N LEU A 341 -6.99 -1.67 1.89
CA LEU A 341 -8.05 -0.68 1.92
C LEU A 341 -7.59 0.53 2.74
N ILE A 342 -7.80 1.74 2.24
CA ILE A 342 -7.56 2.98 2.98
C ILE A 342 -8.89 3.45 3.57
N TRP A 343 -8.98 3.52 4.89
CA TRP A 343 -10.16 4.06 5.60
C TRP A 343 -9.69 4.87 6.80
N ASN A 344 -10.25 6.06 7.01
CA ASN A 344 -9.88 6.97 8.10
C ASN A 344 -8.36 7.18 8.26
N LYS A 345 -7.66 7.35 7.11
CA LYS A 345 -6.19 7.52 7.00
C LYS A 345 -5.37 6.32 7.52
N LYS A 346 -6.01 5.18 7.80
CA LYS A 346 -5.38 3.90 8.15
C LYS A 346 -5.41 2.96 6.95
N ARG A 347 -4.48 2.02 6.92
CA ARG A 347 -4.30 1.04 5.83
C ARG A 347 -4.57 -0.36 6.37
N PHE A 348 -5.64 -0.99 5.89
CA PHE A 348 -6.12 -2.30 6.34
C PHE A 348 -5.77 -3.38 5.32
N ALA A 349 -5.09 -4.43 5.77
CA ALA A 349 -4.79 -5.61 4.96
C ALA A 349 -6.03 -6.48 4.78
N VAL A 350 -6.41 -6.73 3.53
CA VAL A 350 -7.50 -7.65 3.16
C VAL A 350 -6.94 -8.75 2.23
N PRO A 351 -7.28 -10.04 2.41
CA PRO A 351 -6.72 -11.13 1.61
C PRO A 351 -6.91 -10.93 0.10
N LYS A 352 -5.81 -10.92 -0.65
CA LYS A 352 -5.80 -10.54 -2.07
C LYS A 352 -6.63 -11.47 -2.93
N GLU A 353 -6.61 -12.77 -2.63
CA GLU A 353 -7.44 -13.76 -3.31
C GLU A 353 -8.94 -13.43 -3.20
N ARG A 354 -9.36 -12.90 -2.05
CA ARG A 354 -10.75 -12.52 -1.78
C ARG A 354 -11.12 -11.23 -2.52
N VAL A 355 -10.27 -10.21 -2.41
CA VAL A 355 -10.38 -8.95 -3.15
C VAL A 355 -10.48 -9.17 -4.67
N LEU A 356 -9.66 -10.07 -5.23
CA LEU A 356 -9.61 -10.34 -6.68
C LEU A 356 -10.84 -11.08 -7.23
N LYS A 357 -11.76 -11.58 -6.39
CA LYS A 357 -13.06 -12.11 -6.84
C LYS A 357 -13.96 -11.02 -7.40
N TYR A 358 -13.79 -9.78 -6.95
CA TYR A 358 -14.66 -8.65 -7.29
C TYR A 358 -14.03 -7.81 -8.41
N SER A 359 -14.71 -7.82 -9.55
CA SER A 359 -14.24 -7.15 -10.77
C SER A 359 -14.14 -5.63 -10.60
N ALA A 360 -15.08 -5.04 -9.85
CA ALA A 360 -15.11 -3.62 -9.57
C ALA A 360 -13.91 -3.16 -8.74
N ILE A 361 -13.68 -3.79 -7.58
CA ILE A 361 -12.53 -3.45 -6.71
C ILE A 361 -11.21 -3.72 -7.42
N LYS A 362 -11.07 -4.86 -8.12
CA LYS A 362 -9.85 -5.17 -8.88
C LYS A 362 -9.48 -4.02 -9.83
N ARG A 363 -10.45 -3.47 -10.56
CA ARG A 363 -10.23 -2.33 -11.48
C ARG A 363 -9.76 -1.06 -10.74
N LEU A 364 -10.30 -0.77 -9.56
CA LEU A 364 -9.85 0.37 -8.74
C LEU A 364 -8.37 0.21 -8.32
N ILE A 365 -8.03 -0.98 -7.83
CA ILE A 365 -6.66 -1.33 -7.39
C ILE A 365 -5.66 -1.27 -8.56
N ASP A 366 -6.03 -1.82 -9.71
CA ASP A 366 -5.17 -1.82 -10.90
C ASP A 366 -4.98 -0.40 -11.48
N GLN A 367 -5.88 0.54 -11.17
CA GLN A 367 -5.77 1.98 -11.50
C GLN A 367 -5.04 2.81 -10.43
N ALA A 368 -5.00 2.35 -9.18
CA ALA A 368 -4.41 3.08 -8.05
C ALA A 368 -2.87 3.03 -8.06
N LYS A 369 -2.24 4.18 -7.78
CA LYS A 369 -0.77 4.36 -7.77
C LYS A 369 -0.04 3.33 -6.90
N HIS A 370 -0.60 2.99 -5.74
CA HIS A 370 0.01 2.08 -4.75
C HIS A 370 -0.69 0.71 -4.70
N LYS A 371 -1.61 0.42 -5.63
CA LYS A 371 -2.43 -0.82 -5.66
C LYS A 371 -3.24 -1.04 -4.38
N ASP A 372 -3.76 0.05 -3.85
CA ASP A 372 -4.71 0.16 -2.75
C ASP A 372 -6.09 0.61 -3.27
N ALA A 373 -7.12 0.48 -2.45
CA ALA A 373 -8.45 1.03 -2.72
C ALA A 373 -8.90 1.93 -1.57
N GLU A 374 -9.34 3.14 -1.87
CA GLU A 374 -9.86 4.07 -0.88
C GLU A 374 -11.34 3.77 -0.57
N VAL A 375 -11.66 3.69 0.71
CA VAL A 375 -13.03 3.56 1.23
C VAL A 375 -13.45 4.94 1.73
N PRO A 376 -14.54 5.53 1.20
CA PRO A 376 -15.07 6.81 1.66
C PRO A 376 -15.35 6.83 3.17
N GLU A 377 -15.38 8.03 3.75
CA GLU A 377 -15.64 8.23 5.17
C GLU A 377 -17.01 7.64 5.58
N CYS A 378 -16.99 6.76 6.57
CA CYS A 378 -18.15 6.01 7.08
C CYS A 378 -17.92 5.55 8.52
N SER A 379 -18.96 5.03 9.18
CA SER A 379 -18.88 4.45 10.51
C SER A 379 -18.08 3.14 10.52
N ALA A 380 -17.65 2.72 11.71
CA ALA A 380 -16.97 1.44 11.89
C ALA A 380 -17.84 0.25 11.46
N ASP A 381 -19.14 0.31 11.71
CA ASP A 381 -20.10 -0.77 11.37
C ASP A 381 -20.23 -0.92 9.84
N VAL A 382 -20.30 0.19 9.10
CA VAL A 382 -20.34 0.16 7.64
C VAL A 382 -19.02 -0.35 7.05
N PHE A 383 -17.88 0.05 7.65
CA PHE A 383 -16.57 -0.47 7.26
C PHE A 383 -16.43 -1.98 7.56
N ASP A 384 -16.96 -2.45 8.69
CA ASP A 384 -17.02 -3.86 9.05
C ASP A 384 -17.83 -4.66 8.01
N CYS A 385 -19.00 -4.17 7.59
CA CYS A 385 -19.78 -4.79 6.51
C CYS A 385 -18.99 -4.88 5.19
N VAL A 386 -18.23 -3.84 4.81
CA VAL A 386 -17.34 -3.86 3.63
C VAL A 386 -16.26 -4.94 3.78
N CYS A 387 -15.59 -5.00 4.94
CA CYS A 387 -14.53 -5.98 5.21
C CYS A 387 -15.07 -7.43 5.26
N LYS A 388 -16.21 -7.65 5.91
CA LYS A 388 -16.91 -8.95 5.96
C LYS A 388 -17.36 -9.38 4.57
N PHE A 389 -17.98 -8.49 3.78
CA PHE A 389 -18.40 -8.80 2.42
C PHE A 389 -17.23 -9.27 1.56
N ILE A 390 -16.12 -8.53 1.55
CA ILE A 390 -14.95 -8.89 0.74
C ILE A 390 -14.36 -10.23 1.22
N THR A 391 -14.26 -10.45 2.53
CA THR A 391 -13.59 -11.64 3.10
C THR A 391 -14.44 -12.91 2.95
N TYR A 392 -15.72 -12.84 3.29
CA TYR A 392 -16.63 -13.99 3.42
C TYR A 392 -17.62 -14.13 2.25
N GLY A 393 -17.88 -13.06 1.48
CA GLY A 393 -18.89 -13.04 0.42
C GLY A 393 -20.26 -12.51 0.87
N GLY A 394 -20.37 -12.04 2.11
CA GLY A 394 -21.59 -11.53 2.73
C GLY A 394 -21.31 -10.85 4.08
N TYR A 395 -22.33 -10.23 4.66
CA TYR A 395 -22.33 -9.72 6.03
C TYR A 395 -23.76 -9.82 6.58
N HIS A 396 -23.90 -9.96 7.90
CA HIS A 396 -25.21 -9.87 8.55
C HIS A 396 -25.36 -8.46 9.13
N ALA A 397 -26.39 -7.72 8.70
CA ALA A 397 -26.64 -6.35 9.18
C ALA A 397 -27.20 -6.30 10.61
N SER A 398 -27.55 -7.46 11.18
CA SER A 398 -28.01 -7.63 12.56
C SER A 398 -27.91 -9.09 12.99
N ASP A 399 -27.54 -9.35 14.25
CA ASP A 399 -27.62 -10.67 14.90
C ASP A 399 -29.07 -11.21 15.01
N THR A 400 -30.08 -10.40 14.68
CA THR A 400 -31.49 -10.82 14.64
C THR A 400 -31.88 -11.62 13.39
N PHE A 401 -31.01 -11.71 12.37
CA PHE A 401 -31.14 -12.71 11.32
C PHE A 401 -30.67 -14.09 11.81
N GLY A 402 -31.38 -14.64 12.79
CA GLY A 402 -31.34 -16.08 13.02
C GLY A 402 -31.72 -16.82 11.74
N GLU A 403 -31.14 -18.00 11.51
CA GLU A 403 -31.39 -18.83 10.33
C GLU A 403 -32.86 -19.27 10.23
N ARG A 404 -33.72 -18.37 9.75
CA ARG A 404 -35.05 -18.71 9.27
C ARG A 404 -34.88 -19.53 8.01
N ASN A 405 -34.87 -20.85 8.20
CA ASN A 405 -35.21 -21.84 7.18
C ASN A 405 -36.69 -21.72 6.77
N SER A 406 -37.15 -20.49 6.48
CA SER A 406 -38.47 -20.21 5.95
C SER A 406 -38.50 -20.70 4.51
N THR A 407 -39.22 -21.79 4.29
CA THR A 407 -39.60 -22.29 2.96
C THR A 407 -40.69 -21.43 2.28
N GLU A 408 -41.00 -20.27 2.87
CA GLU A 408 -41.91 -19.28 2.32
C GLU A 408 -41.20 -18.48 1.22
N ALA A 409 -41.91 -18.16 0.14
CA ALA A 409 -41.34 -17.42 -0.97
C ALA A 409 -40.90 -16.02 -0.47
N PRO A 410 -39.69 -15.54 -0.83
CA PRO A 410 -39.19 -14.26 -0.34
C PRO A 410 -40.18 -13.14 -0.70
N SER A 411 -40.53 -12.30 0.28
CA SER A 411 -41.49 -11.21 0.08
C SER A 411 -41.06 -10.33 -1.09
N ALA A 412 -41.89 -10.25 -2.13
CA ALA A 412 -41.52 -9.62 -3.40
C ALA A 412 -41.59 -8.07 -3.35
N GLY A 413 -40.88 -7.44 -2.42
CA GLY A 413 -40.83 -5.98 -2.30
C GLY A 413 -40.11 -5.49 -1.04
N PRO A 414 -39.93 -4.17 -0.90
CA PRO A 414 -39.42 -3.54 0.33
C PRO A 414 -40.30 -3.87 1.55
N PRO A 415 -39.76 -3.75 2.77
CA PRO A 415 -40.47 -4.08 4.00
C PRO A 415 -41.69 -3.21 4.27
N VAL A 416 -42.61 -3.79 5.03
CA VAL A 416 -43.65 -3.05 5.75
C VAL A 416 -43.04 -2.33 6.96
N LEU A 417 -43.38 -1.05 7.15
CA LEU A 417 -43.00 -0.30 8.35
C LEU A 417 -43.89 -0.75 9.52
N SER A 418 -43.29 -1.47 10.47
CA SER A 418 -43.96 -1.91 11.70
C SER A 418 -44.13 -0.74 12.68
N SER A 419 -45.15 -0.85 13.55
CA SER A 419 -45.33 0.09 14.66
C SER A 419 -44.05 0.16 15.51
N PRO A 420 -43.61 1.35 15.96
CA PRO A 420 -42.40 1.53 16.77
C PRO A 420 -42.43 0.81 18.13
N HIS A 421 -43.59 0.30 18.56
CA HIS A 421 -43.72 -0.54 19.74
C HIS A 421 -43.41 -2.03 19.49
N ASN A 422 -43.37 -2.46 18.22
CA ASN A 422 -43.01 -3.84 17.86
C ASN A 422 -41.49 -3.97 17.65
N ARG A 423 -40.86 -4.86 18.41
CA ARG A 423 -39.38 -5.04 18.43
C ARG A 423 -38.85 -6.02 17.37
N GLN A 424 -39.71 -6.60 16.53
CA GLN A 424 -39.35 -7.71 15.61
C GLN A 424 -38.93 -7.26 14.18
N GLY A 425 -38.60 -5.99 13.96
CA GLY A 425 -38.17 -5.50 12.64
C GLY A 425 -36.69 -5.77 12.33
N ALA A 426 -36.35 -5.84 11.05
CA ALA A 426 -34.97 -5.84 10.58
C ALA A 426 -34.37 -4.41 10.58
N SER A 427 -33.12 -4.28 11.00
CA SER A 427 -32.30 -3.07 10.87
C SER A 427 -31.76 -2.97 9.45
N LEU A 428 -32.16 -1.93 8.73
CA LEU A 428 -31.89 -1.71 7.30
C LEU A 428 -31.10 -0.43 7.03
N LYS A 429 -31.04 0.48 8.00
CA LYS A 429 -30.23 1.70 7.92
C LYS A 429 -28.77 1.37 7.60
N LEU A 430 -28.25 0.26 8.13
CA LEU A 430 -26.89 -0.21 7.83
C LEU A 430 -26.75 -0.59 6.35
N ASP A 431 -27.67 -1.37 5.78
CA ASP A 431 -27.66 -1.72 4.34
C ASP A 431 -27.82 -0.49 3.44
N VAL A 432 -28.64 0.50 3.82
CA VAL A 432 -28.75 1.80 3.11
C VAL A 432 -27.39 2.52 3.09
N GLN A 433 -26.69 2.57 4.23
CA GLN A 433 -25.37 3.22 4.31
C GLN A 433 -24.30 2.42 3.54
N VAL A 434 -24.32 1.09 3.60
CA VAL A 434 -23.44 0.22 2.80
C VAL A 434 -23.69 0.41 1.29
N CYS A 435 -24.95 0.52 0.84
CA CYS A 435 -25.27 0.85 -0.55
C CYS A 435 -24.61 2.16 -1.00
N LYS A 436 -24.66 3.22 -0.18
CA LYS A 436 -24.05 4.53 -0.52
C LYS A 436 -22.52 4.46 -0.61
N ILE A 437 -21.88 3.71 0.30
CA ILE A 437 -20.42 3.48 0.24
C ILE A 437 -20.04 2.61 -0.97
N ALA A 438 -20.82 1.58 -1.27
CA ALA A 438 -20.63 0.75 -2.46
C ALA A 438 -20.76 1.56 -3.76
N ASP A 439 -21.74 2.46 -3.88
CA ASP A 439 -21.88 3.37 -5.03
C ASP A 439 -20.71 4.35 -5.15
N ALA A 440 -20.29 4.98 -4.04
CA ALA A 440 -19.16 5.90 -4.03
C ALA A 440 -17.83 5.20 -4.40
N MET A 441 -17.64 3.94 -3.97
CA MET A 441 -16.53 3.09 -4.39
C MET A 441 -16.71 2.52 -5.81
N ARG A 442 -17.89 2.64 -6.44
CA ARG A 442 -18.29 1.91 -7.66
C ARG A 442 -18.21 0.38 -7.52
N PHE A 443 -18.34 -0.13 -6.30
CA PHE A 443 -18.30 -1.55 -5.95
C PHE A 443 -19.68 -2.19 -6.16
N LYS A 444 -19.97 -2.50 -7.43
CA LYS A 444 -21.27 -3.00 -7.88
C LYS A 444 -21.75 -4.24 -7.09
N GLU A 445 -20.87 -5.22 -6.88
CA GLU A 445 -21.24 -6.50 -6.28
C GLU A 445 -21.70 -6.35 -4.81
N LEU A 446 -21.11 -5.40 -4.06
CA LEU A 446 -21.55 -5.06 -2.70
C LEU A 446 -22.88 -4.30 -2.70
N ARG A 447 -23.08 -3.40 -3.67
CA ARG A 447 -24.34 -2.65 -3.80
C ARG A 447 -25.51 -3.58 -4.09
N GLU A 448 -25.34 -4.51 -5.03
CA GLU A 448 -26.37 -5.51 -5.36
C GLU A 448 -26.70 -6.40 -4.15
N TYR A 449 -25.72 -6.76 -3.33
CA TYR A 449 -25.93 -7.52 -2.10
C TYR A 449 -26.71 -6.74 -1.03
N ALA A 450 -26.31 -5.49 -0.75
CA ALA A 450 -26.98 -4.63 0.21
C ALA A 450 -28.43 -4.30 -0.24
N LEU A 451 -28.64 -3.99 -1.52
CA LEU A 451 -29.99 -3.81 -2.08
C LEU A 451 -30.83 -5.08 -1.95
N LYS A 452 -30.25 -6.27 -2.16
CA LYS A 452 -30.97 -7.53 -2.00
C LYS A 452 -31.51 -7.68 -0.57
N HIS A 453 -30.73 -7.36 0.46
CA HIS A 453 -31.23 -7.35 1.85
C HIS A 453 -32.39 -6.37 2.05
N LEU A 454 -32.28 -5.15 1.51
CA LEU A 454 -33.36 -4.15 1.54
C LEU A 454 -34.67 -4.61 0.87
N TYR A 455 -34.62 -5.57 -0.06
CA TYR A 455 -35.78 -6.21 -0.70
C TYR A 455 -36.17 -7.57 -0.09
N GLN A 456 -35.41 -8.12 0.86
CA GLN A 456 -35.68 -9.40 1.51
C GLN A 456 -36.28 -9.26 2.91
N ALA A 457 -36.24 -8.07 3.51
CA ALA A 457 -36.90 -7.81 4.77
C ALA A 457 -38.42 -7.71 4.60
N GLU A 458 -39.16 -8.57 5.31
CA GLU A 458 -40.62 -8.55 5.38
C GLU A 458 -41.12 -7.27 6.07
N ALA A 459 -40.48 -6.92 7.18
CA ALA A 459 -40.84 -5.77 8.00
C ALA A 459 -39.61 -5.09 8.64
N THR A 460 -39.71 -3.78 8.87
CA THR A 460 -38.69 -2.99 9.57
C THR A 460 -39.34 -2.10 10.63
N ASN A 461 -38.61 -1.84 11.71
CA ASN A 461 -38.95 -0.88 12.76
C ASN A 461 -37.87 0.23 12.90
N ASP A 462 -36.97 0.34 11.92
CA ASP A 462 -36.01 1.43 11.82
C ASP A 462 -36.72 2.78 11.66
N ASP A 463 -36.09 3.85 12.18
CA ASP A 463 -36.55 5.22 12.03
C ASP A 463 -36.61 5.61 10.54
N PRO A 464 -37.81 5.70 9.92
CA PRO A 464 -37.94 5.92 8.49
C PRO A 464 -37.48 7.32 8.09
N ILE A 465 -37.55 8.30 9.01
CA ILE A 465 -37.06 9.66 8.79
C ILE A 465 -35.52 9.65 8.68
N ALA A 466 -34.84 8.88 9.51
CA ALA A 466 -33.38 8.72 9.43
C ALA A 466 -32.96 8.02 8.13
N MET A 467 -33.66 6.96 7.72
CA MET A 467 -33.38 6.28 6.44
C MET A 467 -33.61 7.19 5.23
N LEU A 468 -34.76 7.89 5.16
CA LEU A 468 -35.04 8.82 4.07
C LEU A 468 -34.05 10.00 4.05
N ARG A 469 -33.69 10.53 5.21
CA ARG A 469 -32.62 11.55 5.31
C ARG A 469 -31.29 11.00 4.78
N ASP A 470 -30.88 9.80 5.20
CA ASP A 470 -29.64 9.18 4.71
C ASP A 470 -29.69 8.90 3.19
N ILE A 471 -30.84 8.59 2.60
CA ILE A 471 -30.99 8.42 1.14
C ILE A 471 -30.88 9.75 0.40
N TYR A 472 -31.71 10.74 0.76
CA TYR A 472 -31.91 12.00 0.03
C TYR A 472 -30.98 13.16 0.40
N ASP A 473 -30.08 12.97 1.37
CA ASP A 473 -29.03 13.93 1.75
C ASP A 473 -28.25 14.46 0.52
N PRO A 474 -28.40 15.75 0.16
CA PRO A 474 -27.82 16.34 -1.05
C PRO A 474 -26.31 16.56 -0.94
N SER A 475 -25.70 16.42 0.25
CA SER A 475 -24.24 16.43 0.41
C SER A 475 -23.58 15.15 -0.12
N LYS A 476 -24.38 14.11 -0.42
CA LYS A 476 -23.94 12.79 -0.89
C LYS A 476 -24.58 12.49 -2.25
N SER A 477 -23.95 11.66 -3.07
CA SER A 477 -24.52 11.24 -4.35
C SER A 477 -25.81 10.43 -4.15
N LEU A 478 -26.91 10.87 -4.77
CA LEU A 478 -28.17 10.15 -4.79
C LEU A 478 -28.08 8.93 -5.73
N SER A 479 -28.30 7.75 -5.19
CA SER A 479 -28.31 6.50 -5.96
C SER A 479 -29.71 6.25 -6.53
N SER A 480 -29.80 6.04 -7.85
CA SER A 480 -31.07 5.76 -8.53
C SER A 480 -31.71 4.44 -8.07
N GLU A 481 -30.91 3.46 -7.67
CA GLU A 481 -31.39 2.18 -7.16
C GLU A 481 -31.97 2.33 -5.73
N LEU A 482 -31.31 3.11 -4.85
CA LEU A 482 -31.87 3.47 -3.54
C LEU A 482 -33.11 4.36 -3.65
N GLN A 483 -33.12 5.33 -4.57
CA GLN A 483 -34.30 6.19 -4.81
C GLN A 483 -35.50 5.35 -5.28
N ASN A 484 -35.26 4.40 -6.19
CA ASN A 484 -36.28 3.47 -6.65
C ASN A 484 -36.78 2.55 -5.53
N TRP A 485 -35.88 2.05 -4.67
CA TRP A 485 -36.27 1.32 -3.46
C TRP A 485 -37.09 2.20 -2.52
N ALA A 486 -36.70 3.46 -2.29
CA ALA A 486 -37.41 4.38 -1.40
C ALA A 486 -38.84 4.68 -1.88
N ARG A 487 -39.04 4.91 -3.19
CA ARG A 487 -40.39 5.03 -3.77
C ARG A 487 -41.26 3.79 -3.51
N LYS A 488 -40.70 2.59 -3.73
CA LYS A 488 -41.40 1.32 -3.50
C LYS A 488 -41.65 1.06 -2.00
N PHE A 489 -40.73 1.47 -1.14
CA PHE A 489 -40.88 1.40 0.31
C PHE A 489 -42.01 2.31 0.79
N LEU A 490 -42.07 3.57 0.34
CA LEU A 490 -43.14 4.51 0.68
C LEU A 490 -44.52 4.01 0.20
N ALA A 491 -44.58 3.37 -0.98
CA ALA A 491 -45.81 2.82 -1.56
C ALA A 491 -46.23 1.44 -1.00
N ARG A 492 -45.42 0.79 -0.15
CA ARG A 492 -45.72 -0.54 0.39
C ARG A 492 -46.88 -0.48 1.39
N THR A 493 -47.83 -1.42 1.30
CA THR A 493 -48.99 -1.59 2.20
C THR A 493 -48.91 -2.89 2.99
N ASP A 494 -49.72 -2.97 4.05
CA ASP A 494 -49.81 -4.09 5.01
C ASP A 494 -50.70 -5.27 4.51
N ASP A 495 -50.93 -5.38 3.20
CA ASP A 495 -51.94 -6.31 2.65
C ASP A 495 -51.53 -7.79 2.70
N ASP A 496 -51.61 -8.40 3.88
CA ASP A 496 -51.58 -9.86 4.10
C ASP A 496 -52.90 -10.52 3.65
N GLY A 497 -53.28 -10.35 2.38
CA GLY A 497 -54.22 -11.18 1.62
C GLY A 497 -55.61 -11.45 2.22
N SER A 498 -56.02 -10.75 3.28
CA SER A 498 -57.21 -11.12 4.06
C SER A 498 -58.50 -10.85 3.27
N SER A 499 -59.39 -11.84 3.21
CA SER A 499 -60.52 -11.88 2.27
C SER A 499 -61.66 -10.88 2.55
N TYR A 500 -61.42 -9.83 3.33
CA TYR A 500 -62.43 -8.89 3.84
C TYR A 500 -62.23 -7.43 3.41
N GLY A 501 -61.47 -7.17 2.34
CA GLY A 501 -61.53 -5.89 1.60
C GLY A 501 -61.12 -4.64 2.38
N GLN A 502 -60.46 -4.79 3.53
CA GLN A 502 -59.75 -3.70 4.19
C GLN A 502 -58.43 -3.49 3.46
N ILE A 503 -58.20 -2.28 2.96
CA ILE A 503 -56.95 -1.91 2.31
C ILE A 503 -55.92 -1.59 3.39
N GLY A 504 -54.76 -2.23 3.33
CA GLY A 504 -53.63 -1.95 4.20
C GLY A 504 -53.15 -0.50 4.08
N THR A 505 -52.79 0.11 5.21
CA THR A 505 -52.21 1.46 5.24
C THR A 505 -50.81 1.45 4.63
N SER A 506 -50.50 2.43 3.79
CA SER A 506 -49.17 2.56 3.19
C SER A 506 -48.11 3.04 4.18
N ASN A 507 -46.84 2.69 3.95
CA ASN A 507 -45.72 3.22 4.71
C ASN A 507 -45.65 4.76 4.66
N TYR A 508 -46.01 5.39 3.53
CA TYR A 508 -46.14 6.85 3.42
C TYR A 508 -47.16 7.40 4.43
N GLU A 509 -48.39 6.88 4.45
CA GLU A 509 -49.43 7.30 5.38
C GLU A 509 -49.02 7.06 6.84
N LYS A 510 -48.37 5.93 7.15
CA LYS A 510 -47.79 5.66 8.47
C LYS A 510 -46.76 6.70 8.88
N ILE A 511 -45.84 7.07 7.98
CA ILE A 511 -44.82 8.08 8.25
C ILE A 511 -45.45 9.45 8.51
N CYS A 512 -46.45 9.86 7.71
CA CYS A 512 -47.21 11.08 7.94
C CYS A 512 -47.90 11.06 9.31
N ASN A 513 -48.56 9.95 9.67
CA ASN A 513 -49.32 9.82 10.92
C ASN A 513 -48.44 9.69 12.18
N TRP A 514 -47.31 8.97 12.10
CA TRP A 514 -46.46 8.66 13.26
C TRP A 514 -45.30 9.66 13.45
N HIS A 515 -44.93 10.39 12.39
CA HIS A 515 -43.74 11.25 12.38
C HIS A 515 -43.96 12.62 11.72
N GLU A 516 -45.22 13.09 11.60
CA GLU A 516 -45.66 14.33 10.93
C GLU A 516 -44.64 15.48 10.98
N ALA A 517 -44.29 15.96 12.18
CA ALA A 517 -43.39 17.11 12.36
C ALA A 517 -41.97 16.85 11.83
N ARG A 518 -41.45 15.63 12.00
CA ARG A 518 -40.11 15.23 11.54
C ARG A 518 -40.09 14.96 10.03
N PHE A 519 -41.21 14.51 9.47
CA PHE A 519 -41.36 14.28 8.03
C PHE A 519 -41.52 15.59 7.28
N THR A 520 -42.31 16.53 7.81
CA THR A 520 -42.51 17.87 7.26
C THR A 520 -41.18 18.61 7.07
N ASP A 521 -40.28 18.53 8.04
CA ASP A 521 -38.91 19.04 7.98
C ASP A 521 -38.17 18.52 6.73
N ILE A 522 -37.97 17.20 6.60
CA ILE A 522 -37.22 16.62 5.48
C ILE A 522 -37.93 16.75 4.12
N PHE A 523 -39.26 16.77 4.09
CA PHE A 523 -40.08 17.01 2.88
C PHE A 523 -39.98 18.47 2.41
N SER A 524 -39.83 19.42 3.34
CA SER A 524 -39.55 20.83 3.02
C SER A 524 -38.13 21.02 2.49
N GLN A 525 -37.16 20.26 3.03
CA GLN A 525 -35.74 20.39 2.75
C GLN A 525 -35.30 19.70 1.44
N TYR A 526 -35.82 18.52 1.14
CA TYR A 526 -35.32 17.68 0.04
C TYR A 526 -36.30 17.65 -1.15
N ALA A 527 -35.96 18.39 -2.21
CA ALA A 527 -36.80 18.49 -3.42
C ALA A 527 -37.07 17.14 -4.10
N MET A 528 -36.05 16.26 -4.20
CA MET A 528 -36.22 14.92 -4.80
C MET A 528 -37.16 14.03 -3.98
N LEU A 529 -37.08 14.08 -2.64
CA LEU A 529 -38.01 13.36 -1.75
C LEU A 529 -39.45 13.84 -1.98
N ARG A 530 -39.66 15.16 -2.13
CA ARG A 530 -40.98 15.73 -2.42
C ARG A 530 -41.54 15.22 -3.74
N GLU A 531 -40.74 15.20 -4.80
CA GLU A 531 -41.14 14.68 -6.10
C GLU A 531 -41.49 13.19 -6.02
N ASP A 532 -40.65 12.39 -5.38
CA ASP A 532 -40.90 10.95 -5.19
C ASP A 532 -42.16 10.67 -4.34
N CYS A 533 -42.40 11.45 -3.29
CA CYS A 533 -43.63 11.36 -2.49
C CYS A 533 -44.88 11.74 -3.33
N ASN A 534 -44.81 12.79 -4.15
CA ASN A 534 -45.91 13.17 -5.04
C ASN A 534 -46.23 12.06 -6.05
N LEU A 535 -45.21 11.39 -6.60
CA LEU A 535 -45.37 10.22 -7.47
C LEU A 535 -46.01 9.04 -6.75
N VAL A 536 -45.61 8.77 -5.50
CA VAL A 536 -46.21 7.72 -4.66
C VAL A 536 -47.69 8.02 -4.38
N VAL A 537 -48.02 9.24 -3.93
CA VAL A 537 -49.42 9.65 -3.67
C VAL A 537 -50.28 9.56 -4.94
N ALA A 538 -49.74 9.95 -6.11
CA ALA A 538 -50.43 9.83 -7.39
C ALA A 538 -50.68 8.34 -7.78
N GLY A 539 -49.71 7.46 -7.56
CA GLY A 539 -49.86 6.01 -7.77
C GLY A 539 -50.91 5.39 -6.86
N LEU A 540 -50.83 5.65 -5.56
CA LEU A 540 -51.80 5.19 -4.55
C LEU A 540 -53.23 5.66 -4.88
N ARG A 541 -53.42 6.92 -5.26
CA ARG A 541 -54.75 7.45 -5.70
C ARG A 541 -55.25 6.83 -7.00
N SER A 542 -54.35 6.35 -7.86
CA SER A 542 -54.70 5.74 -9.16
C SER A 542 -54.97 4.24 -9.05
N GLY A 543 -54.72 3.62 -7.90
CA GLY A 543 -54.70 2.16 -7.74
C GLY A 543 -53.63 1.49 -8.59
N ILE A 544 -52.52 2.18 -8.89
CA ILE A 544 -51.40 1.69 -9.71
C ILE A 544 -50.12 1.82 -8.89
N ASN A 545 -49.47 0.70 -8.57
CA ASN A 545 -48.23 0.72 -7.82
C ASN A 545 -47.05 1.26 -8.67
N PRO A 546 -45.88 1.56 -8.08
CA PRO A 546 -44.72 2.08 -8.82
C PRO A 546 -44.13 1.14 -9.90
N ASN A 547 -44.59 -0.11 -10.01
CA ASN A 547 -44.23 -1.05 -11.08
C ASN A 547 -45.27 -1.08 -12.24
N GLY A 548 -46.41 -0.38 -12.11
CA GLY A 548 -47.51 -0.43 -13.08
C GLY A 548 -48.60 -1.48 -12.79
N GLU A 549 -48.55 -2.15 -11.64
CA GLU A 549 -49.50 -3.21 -11.26
C GLU A 549 -50.73 -2.62 -10.55
N ARG A 550 -51.93 -3.15 -10.82
CA ARG A 550 -53.17 -2.66 -10.19
C ARG A 550 -53.32 -3.16 -8.75
N GLN A 551 -53.59 -2.26 -7.83
CA GLN A 551 -53.96 -2.53 -6.43
C GLN A 551 -55.37 -1.98 -6.13
N ALA A 552 -56.03 -2.48 -5.07
CA ALA A 552 -57.44 -2.20 -4.80
C ALA A 552 -57.63 -1.13 -3.69
N PHE A 553 -58.20 0.03 -4.05
CA PHE A 553 -58.56 1.13 -3.12
C PHE A 553 -57.40 2.15 -2.92
N ALA A 554 -57.36 2.98 -1.87
CA ALA A 554 -58.18 3.04 -0.65
C ALA A 554 -59.08 4.30 -0.55
N LYS A 555 -60.09 4.29 0.33
CA LYS A 555 -61.11 5.38 0.42
C LYS A 555 -60.69 6.62 1.23
N HIS A 556 -59.49 6.65 1.81
CA HIS A 556 -59.07 7.70 2.76
C HIS A 556 -58.09 8.76 2.21
N ILE A 557 -57.56 8.60 0.99
CA ILE A 557 -56.50 9.47 0.42
C ILE A 557 -57.03 10.81 -0.17
N MET A 558 -58.15 11.32 0.37
CA MET A 558 -58.75 12.58 -0.07
C MET A 558 -58.19 13.81 0.66
N ASP A 559 -57.79 13.68 1.93
CA ASP A 559 -57.38 14.80 2.80
C ASP A 559 -55.87 14.78 3.14
N ASP A 560 -55.02 14.74 2.11
CA ASP A 560 -53.56 14.87 2.29
C ASP A 560 -53.16 16.34 2.51
N PRO A 561 -52.63 16.73 3.69
CA PRO A 561 -52.28 18.11 4.00
C PRO A 561 -51.06 18.63 3.21
N PHE A 562 -50.26 17.76 2.59
CA PHE A 562 -49.03 18.12 1.89
C PHE A 562 -49.23 18.34 0.39
N THR A 563 -50.10 17.57 -0.29
CA THR A 563 -50.37 17.80 -1.73
C THR A 563 -51.43 18.86 -2.04
N GLN A 564 -52.24 19.29 -1.06
CA GLN A 564 -53.31 20.27 -1.30
C GLN A 564 -52.92 21.76 -1.16
N ARG A 565 -51.70 22.10 -0.73
CA ARG A 565 -51.26 23.51 -0.56
C ARG A 565 -50.32 23.98 -1.68
N PRO A 566 -50.81 24.72 -2.70
CA PRO A 566 -49.94 25.57 -3.50
C PRO A 566 -49.43 26.72 -2.61
N PHE A 567 -48.15 26.69 -2.25
CA PHE A 567 -47.49 27.77 -1.51
C PHE A 567 -47.25 28.99 -2.44
N LEU A 568 -48.33 29.70 -2.77
CA LEU A 568 -48.33 30.99 -3.47
C LEU A 568 -48.72 32.11 -2.50
N SER A 569 -47.84 32.44 -1.54
CA SER A 569 -48.07 33.55 -0.61
C SER A 569 -46.80 34.10 0.08
N SER A 570 -45.77 34.44 -0.70
CA SER A 570 -44.64 35.25 -0.18
C SER A 570 -43.86 36.02 -1.26
N LEU A 571 -44.54 36.53 -2.29
CA LEU A 571 -43.91 37.33 -3.35
C LEU A 571 -44.78 38.51 -3.84
N GLU A 572 -45.68 39.01 -2.99
CA GLU A 572 -46.41 40.26 -3.18
C GLU A 572 -46.41 41.13 -1.91
N GLN A 573 -45.22 41.61 -1.53
CA GLN A 573 -45.11 42.87 -0.78
C GLN A 573 -44.04 43.74 -1.44
N GLY A 574 -44.47 44.89 -1.96
CA GLY A 574 -43.65 45.73 -2.82
C GLY A 574 -42.51 46.42 -2.07
N ILE A 575 -41.33 46.42 -2.66
CA ILE A 575 -40.21 47.30 -2.30
C ILE A 575 -40.00 48.25 -3.50
N PRO A 576 -40.04 49.58 -3.31
CA PRO A 576 -39.96 50.53 -4.41
C PRO A 576 -38.54 50.60 -4.99
N PHE A 577 -38.48 50.72 -6.32
CA PHE A 577 -37.24 50.93 -7.07
C PHE A 577 -36.57 52.27 -6.70
N ALA A 578 -35.34 52.22 -6.20
CA ALA A 578 -34.44 53.38 -6.13
C ALA A 578 -32.97 52.94 -6.22
N MET A 579 -32.41 52.85 -7.43
CA MET A 579 -30.96 52.81 -7.65
C MET A 579 -30.40 54.22 -7.85
N PRO A 580 -29.29 54.59 -7.18
CA PRO A 580 -28.38 55.61 -7.68
C PRO A 580 -27.30 54.97 -8.54
N ILE A 581 -27.24 55.36 -9.82
CA ILE A 581 -26.14 55.00 -10.73
C ILE A 581 -24.86 55.74 -10.30
N ARG A 582 -23.75 55.02 -10.12
CA ARG A 582 -22.39 55.57 -10.33
C ARG A 582 -21.51 54.60 -11.10
N ARG A 583 -21.27 54.91 -12.38
CA ARG A 583 -20.08 54.47 -13.13
C ARG A 583 -18.91 55.37 -12.76
N ALA A 584 -17.68 54.82 -12.68
CA ALA A 584 -16.57 55.21 -13.55
C ALA A 584 -15.23 54.49 -13.24
N PHE A 585 -14.77 53.71 -14.21
CA PHE A 585 -13.41 53.65 -14.78
C PHE A 585 -12.11 53.53 -13.94
N CYS A 586 -11.35 52.49 -14.29
CA CYS A 586 -9.89 52.39 -14.49
C CYS A 586 -8.89 52.78 -13.38
N LEU A 587 -8.11 51.78 -12.96
CA LEU A 587 -6.79 51.52 -13.57
C LEU A 587 -6.59 50.00 -13.77
#